data_AF-A0A0N0MM96-F1
#
_entry.id   AF-A0A0N0MM96-F1
#
_cell.length_a   1.000
_cell.length_b   1.000
_cell.length_c   1.000
_cell.angle_alpha   90.00
_cell.angle_beta   90.00
_cell.angle_gamma   90.00
#
_symmetry.space_group_name_H-M   'P 1'
#
loop_
_entity.id
_entity.type
_entity.pdbx_description
1 polymer ?
#
loop_
_entity_poly.entity_id
_entity_poly.type
_entity_poly.pdbx_seq_one_letter_code
_entity_poly.pdbx_strand_id
1 'polypeptide(L)'
;MEERGTLHLRSPRPEYIADQADLSHALYALYERAGAPPLRQVQQRGGEPIHLPLSTLARIVNRQTVPADQKQYSAFLAGCGVPSEQRPKWLAAWGKVFPVTTAAILKALTEEAVSVTV
;
A
#
# COMPACT_ATOMS: atom_id res chain seq x y z
N MET A 1 4.42 -34.28 -14.88
CA MET A 1 4.19 -33.04 -15.63
C MET A 1 3.13 -32.28 -14.86
N GLU A 2 3.53 -31.54 -13.82
CA GLU A 2 2.57 -30.83 -12.96
C GLU A 2 2.39 -29.43 -13.51
N GLU A 3 1.40 -29.33 -14.39
CA GLU A 3 0.86 -28.07 -14.86
C GLU A 3 0.19 -27.34 -13.69
N ARG A 4 0.96 -26.55 -12.93
CA ARG A 4 0.41 -25.54 -12.01
C ARG A 4 -0.11 -24.33 -12.79
N GLY A 5 -0.81 -24.61 -13.88
CA GLY A 5 -1.39 -23.65 -14.81
C GLY A 5 -2.71 -23.09 -14.29
N THR A 6 -2.71 -22.38 -13.17
CA THR A 6 -3.78 -21.39 -12.88
C THR A 6 -3.37 -20.42 -11.76
N LEU A 7 -2.37 -19.56 -11.98
CA LEU A 7 -2.26 -18.32 -11.20
C LEU A 7 -3.07 -17.21 -11.89
N HIS A 8 -4.35 -17.50 -12.20
CA HIS A 8 -5.35 -16.43 -12.24
C HIS A 8 -5.27 -15.79 -10.85
N LEU A 9 -4.73 -14.57 -10.78
CA LEU A 9 -4.56 -13.79 -9.57
C LEU A 9 -5.87 -13.82 -8.78
N ARG A 10 -5.95 -14.74 -7.82
CA ARG A 10 -7.09 -14.83 -6.90
C ARG A 10 -7.20 -13.46 -6.28
N SER A 11 -8.43 -12.93 -6.25
CA SER A 11 -8.76 -11.66 -5.62
C SER A 11 -7.88 -11.45 -4.38
N PRO A 12 -7.00 -10.42 -4.34
CA PRO A 12 -6.04 -10.30 -3.27
C PRO A 12 -6.81 -10.27 -1.95
N ARG A 13 -6.48 -11.23 -1.08
CA ARG A 13 -7.11 -11.38 0.23
C ARG A 13 -6.17 -10.75 1.24
N PRO A 14 -6.45 -9.52 1.73
CA PRO A 14 -5.53 -8.79 2.58
C PRO A 14 -5.20 -9.54 3.89
N GLU A 15 -6.07 -10.45 4.32
CA GLU A 15 -5.84 -11.30 5.49
C GLU A 15 -4.60 -12.20 5.39
N TYR A 16 -4.18 -12.59 4.18
CA TYR A 16 -3.04 -13.49 3.94
C TYR A 16 -1.73 -12.76 3.62
N ILE A 17 -1.73 -11.43 3.56
CA ILE A 17 -0.50 -10.67 3.34
C ILE A 17 0.38 -10.79 4.60
N ALA A 18 1.55 -11.42 4.47
CA ALA A 18 2.48 -11.64 5.57
C ALA A 18 3.67 -10.67 5.53
N ASP A 19 4.17 -10.32 4.34
CA ASP A 19 5.36 -9.51 4.16
C ASP A 19 5.26 -8.47 3.03
N GLN A 20 6.35 -7.73 2.79
CA GLN A 20 6.40 -6.68 1.76
C GLN A 20 6.29 -7.22 0.33
N ALA A 21 6.77 -8.44 0.06
CA ALA A 21 6.68 -9.06 -1.25
C ALA A 21 5.23 -9.47 -1.56
N ASP A 22 4.53 -10.05 -0.57
CA ASP A 22 3.09 -10.32 -0.65
C ASP A 22 2.29 -9.03 -0.87
N LEU A 23 2.62 -7.96 -0.13
CA LEU A 23 1.96 -6.67 -0.26
C LEU A 23 2.16 -6.09 -1.67
N SER A 24 3.40 -6.08 -2.17
CA SER A 24 3.72 -5.64 -3.54
C SER A 24 2.93 -6.42 -4.60
N HIS A 25 2.85 -7.74 -4.44
CA HIS A 25 2.07 -8.59 -5.35
C HIS A 25 0.57 -8.30 -5.27
N ALA A 26 0.01 -8.14 -4.07
CA ALA A 26 -1.40 -7.82 -3.86
C ALA A 26 -1.79 -6.45 -4.43
N LEU A 27 -0.91 -5.44 -4.30
CA LEU A 27 -1.12 -4.11 -4.87
C LEU A 27 -1.12 -4.13 -6.40
N TYR A 28 -0.23 -4.90 -7.01
CA TYR A 28 -0.22 -5.10 -8.45
C TYR A 28 -1.49 -5.79 -8.94
N ALA A 29 -1.89 -6.89 -8.29
CA ALA A 29 -3.12 -7.60 -8.60
C ALA A 29 -4.38 -6.72 -8.44
N LEU A 30 -4.37 -5.82 -7.45
CA LEU A 30 -5.44 -4.84 -7.26
C LEU A 30 -5.52 -3.86 -8.45
N TYR A 31 -4.37 -3.34 -8.89
CA TYR A 31 -4.28 -2.42 -10.02
C TYR A 31 -4.75 -3.08 -11.33
N GLU A 32 -4.31 -4.32 -11.60
CA GLU A 32 -4.77 -5.07 -12.78
C GLU A 32 -6.28 -5.31 -12.75
N ARG A 33 -6.83 -5.69 -11.60
CA ARG A 33 -8.28 -5.91 -11.45
C ARG A 33 -9.11 -4.65 -11.54
N ALA A 34 -8.53 -3.49 -11.22
CA ALA A 34 -9.15 -2.20 -11.49
C ALA A 34 -9.21 -1.85 -12.99
N GLY A 35 -8.68 -2.72 -13.86
CA GLY A 35 -8.61 -2.53 -15.31
C GLY A 35 -7.34 -1.81 -15.77
N ALA A 36 -6.28 -1.82 -14.95
CA ALA A 36 -5.04 -1.08 -15.18
C ALA A 36 -5.28 0.37 -15.64
N PRO A 37 -6.07 1.17 -14.87
CA PRO A 37 -6.42 2.53 -15.28
C PRO A 37 -5.17 3.42 -15.39
N PRO A 38 -5.22 4.50 -16.19
CA PRO A 38 -4.13 5.47 -16.28
C PRO A 38 -3.75 6.01 -14.89
N LEU A 39 -2.44 6.16 -14.62
CA LEU A 39 -1.96 6.57 -13.29
C LEU A 39 -2.54 7.91 -12.82
N ARG A 40 -2.79 8.83 -13.77
CA ARG A 40 -3.51 10.10 -13.52
C ARG A 40 -4.90 9.88 -12.95
N GLN A 41 -5.63 8.90 -13.46
CA GLN A 41 -6.98 8.57 -13.00
C GLN A 41 -6.94 7.91 -11.61
N VAL A 42 -5.95 7.04 -11.36
CA VAL A 42 -5.72 6.46 -10.02
C VAL A 42 -5.42 7.57 -9.01
N GLN A 43 -4.55 8.52 -9.35
CA GLN A 43 -4.23 9.66 -8.50
C GLN A 43 -5.46 10.50 -8.17
N GLN A 44 -6.25 10.88 -9.18
CA GLN A 44 -7.47 11.68 -9.00
C GLN A 44 -8.50 10.98 -8.11
N ARG A 45 -8.69 9.66 -8.30
CA ARG A 45 -9.59 8.85 -7.45
C ARG A 45 -9.05 8.66 -6.04
N GLY A 46 -7.72 8.70 -5.87
CA GLY A 46 -7.04 8.59 -4.58
C GLY A 46 -7.15 9.84 -3.71
N GLY A 47 -7.69 10.94 -4.25
CA GLY A 47 -7.87 12.21 -3.55
C GLY A 47 -6.70 13.16 -3.81
N GLU A 48 -6.07 13.63 -2.74
CA GLU A 48 -5.04 14.67 -2.82
C GLU A 48 -3.77 14.18 -3.54
N PRO A 49 -3.34 14.84 -4.63
CA PRO A 49 -2.15 14.45 -5.40
C PRO A 49 -0.87 14.39 -4.59
N ILE A 50 -0.79 15.16 -3.49
CA ILE A 50 0.36 15.20 -2.58
C ILE A 50 0.58 13.88 -1.85
N HIS A 51 -0.48 13.12 -1.60
CA HIS A 51 -0.39 11.83 -0.93
C HIS A 51 -0.01 10.70 -1.89
N LEU A 52 -0.12 10.92 -3.21
CA LEU A 52 0.17 9.89 -4.18
C LEU A 52 0.76 10.47 -5.47
N PRO A 53 2.06 10.82 -5.48
CA PRO A 53 2.74 11.29 -6.69
C PRO A 53 2.71 10.25 -7.81
N LEU A 54 2.63 10.70 -9.07
CA LEU A 54 2.59 9.82 -10.24
C LEU A 54 3.84 8.94 -10.38
N SER A 55 5.01 9.48 -10.01
CA SER A 55 6.26 8.73 -10.02
C SER A 55 6.22 7.57 -9.03
N THR A 56 5.65 7.77 -7.84
CA THR A 56 5.52 6.72 -6.84
C THR A 56 4.45 5.70 -7.23
N LEU A 57 3.34 6.16 -7.80
CA LEU A 57 2.34 5.29 -8.44
C LEU A 57 2.97 4.36 -9.47
N ALA A 58 3.76 4.92 -10.38
CA ALA A 58 4.46 4.16 -11.41
C ALA A 58 5.38 3.10 -10.79
N ARG A 59 6.13 3.44 -9.74
CA ARG A 59 7.01 2.49 -9.04
C ARG A 59 6.23 1.39 -8.32
N ILE A 60 5.08 1.71 -7.72
CA ILE A 60 4.20 0.73 -7.06
C ILE A 60 3.63 -0.26 -8.08
N VAL A 61 3.04 0.23 -9.17
CA VAL A 61 2.44 -0.66 -10.19
C VAL A 61 3.50 -1.47 -10.94
N ASN A 62 4.73 -0.97 -11.06
CA ASN A 62 5.85 -1.74 -11.61
C ASN A 62 6.53 -2.64 -10.55
N ARG A 63 5.97 -2.75 -9.34
CA ARG A 63 6.49 -3.56 -8.23
C ARG A 63 7.93 -3.22 -7.81
N GLN A 64 8.37 -2.00 -8.10
CA GLN A 64 9.71 -1.50 -7.74
C GLN A 64 9.76 -1.00 -6.30
N THR A 65 8.62 -0.60 -5.74
CA THR A 65 8.50 -0.15 -4.35
C THR A 65 7.13 -0.50 -3.80
N VAL A 66 7.06 -0.65 -2.48
CA VAL A 66 5.81 -0.55 -1.71
C VAL A 66 5.55 0.92 -1.33
N PRO A 67 4.31 1.31 -0.97
CA PRO A 67 4.04 2.65 -0.44
C PRO A 67 4.94 2.96 0.76
N ALA A 68 5.33 4.22 0.94
CA ALA A 68 6.21 4.61 2.03
C ALA A 68 5.47 4.80 3.36
N ASP A 69 4.21 5.22 3.28
CA ASP A 69 3.40 5.52 4.45
C ASP A 69 1.93 5.09 4.27
N GLN A 70 1.20 5.06 5.38
CA GLN A 70 -0.19 4.62 5.41
C GLN A 70 -1.14 5.55 4.64
N LYS A 71 -0.86 6.86 4.54
CA LYS A 71 -1.70 7.79 3.77
C LYS A 71 -1.55 7.52 2.29
N GLN A 72 -0.32 7.32 1.81
CA GLN A 72 -0.04 6.93 0.44
C GLN A 72 -0.70 5.60 0.08
N TYR A 73 -0.63 4.61 0.98
CA TYR A 73 -1.29 3.33 0.80
C TYR A 73 -2.82 3.48 0.72
N SER A 74 -3.43 4.25 1.63
CA SER A 74 -4.88 4.52 1.61
C SER A 74 -5.32 5.22 0.33
N ALA A 75 -4.55 6.22 -0.14
CA ALA A 75 -4.80 6.91 -1.40
C ALA A 75 -4.72 5.95 -2.60
N PHE A 76 -3.77 5.01 -2.60
CA PHE A 76 -3.67 4.01 -3.66
C PHE A 76 -4.88 3.07 -3.69
N LEU A 77 -5.34 2.60 -2.53
CA LEU A 77 -6.54 1.75 -2.42
C LEU A 77 -7.79 2.48 -2.92
N ALA A 78 -7.97 3.74 -2.53
CA ALA A 78 -9.04 4.59 -3.03
C ALA A 78 -8.94 4.79 -4.55
N GLY A 79 -7.73 5.04 -5.06
CA GLY A 79 -7.43 5.21 -6.47
C GLY A 79 -7.79 3.99 -7.33
N CYS A 80 -7.54 2.80 -6.80
CA CYS A 80 -7.91 1.52 -7.42
C CYS A 80 -9.39 1.14 -7.21
N GLY A 81 -10.18 1.98 -6.53
CA GLY A 81 -11.61 1.75 -6.33
C GLY A 81 -11.96 0.72 -5.25
N VAL A 82 -11.07 0.49 -4.28
CA VAL A 82 -11.36 -0.41 -3.15
C VAL A 82 -12.53 0.16 -2.32
N PRO A 83 -13.61 -0.61 -2.11
CA PRO A 83 -14.75 -0.17 -1.31
C PRO A 83 -14.32 0.17 0.11
N SER A 84 -14.90 1.22 0.68
CA SER A 84 -14.58 1.70 2.04
C SER A 84 -14.71 0.62 3.10
N GLU A 85 -15.65 -0.32 2.94
CA GLU A 85 -15.87 -1.47 3.84
C GLU A 85 -14.71 -2.47 3.85
N GLN A 86 -13.95 -2.56 2.76
CA GLN A 86 -12.80 -3.46 2.66
C GLN A 86 -11.50 -2.79 3.13
N ARG A 87 -11.41 -1.45 3.11
CA ARG A 87 -10.20 -0.70 3.47
C ARG A 87 -9.65 -1.04 4.87
N PRO A 88 -10.45 -1.25 5.92
CA PRO A 88 -9.94 -1.68 7.23
C PRO A 88 -9.13 -2.99 7.18
N LYS A 89 -9.54 -3.95 6.35
CA LYS A 89 -8.81 -5.23 6.20
C LYS A 89 -7.45 -5.02 5.55
N TRP A 90 -7.38 -4.12 4.55
CA TRP A 90 -6.13 -3.74 3.91
C TRP A 90 -5.21 -2.95 4.86
N LEU A 91 -5.76 -2.07 5.71
CA LEU A 91 -4.99 -1.36 6.73
C LEU A 91 -4.46 -2.29 7.83
N ALA A 92 -5.24 -3.32 8.21
CA ALA A 92 -4.76 -4.35 9.12
C ALA A 92 -3.59 -5.13 8.51
N ALA A 93 -3.65 -5.46 7.21
CA ALA A 93 -2.54 -6.09 6.49
C ALA A 93 -1.29 -5.22 6.48
N TRP A 94 -1.44 -3.92 6.24
CA TRP A 94 -0.35 -2.94 6.33
C TRP A 94 0.35 -2.97 7.70
N GLY A 95 -0.43 -3.02 8.79
CA GLY A 95 0.12 -3.09 10.15
C GLY A 95 0.92 -4.36 10.45
N LYS A 96 0.64 -5.47 9.74
CA LYS A 96 1.45 -6.70 9.85
C LYS A 96 2.81 -6.54 9.18
N VAL A 97 2.84 -5.89 8.01
CA VAL A 97 4.04 -5.70 7.18
C VAL A 97 4.95 -4.60 7.74
N PHE A 98 4.34 -3.54 8.27
CA PHE A 98 5.02 -2.40 8.87
C PHE A 98 4.60 -2.25 10.33
N PRO A 99 5.05 -3.15 11.22
CA PRO A 99 4.70 -3.05 12.63
C PRO A 99 5.25 -1.74 13.17
N VAL A 100 4.35 -0.90 13.71
CA VAL A 100 4.77 0.26 14.47
C VAL A 100 5.42 -0.27 15.74
N THR A 101 6.75 -0.37 15.72
CA THR A 101 7.46 -0.93 16.86
C THR A 101 7.38 0.11 17.97
N THR A 102 6.90 -0.27 19.15
CA THR A 102 6.83 0.63 20.31
C THR A 102 8.18 1.30 20.60
N ALA A 103 9.29 0.61 20.34
CA ALA A 103 10.63 1.18 20.41
C ALA A 103 10.87 2.31 19.39
N ALA A 104 10.34 2.20 18.16
CA ALA A 104 10.43 3.27 17.16
C ALA A 104 9.57 4.48 17.54
N ILE A 105 8.40 4.26 18.16
CA ILE A 105 7.57 5.34 18.71
C ILE A 105 8.29 6.03 19.87
N LEU A 106 8.83 5.27 20.81
CA LEU A 106 9.60 5.83 21.94
C LEU A 106 10.81 6.62 21.45
N LYS A 107 11.51 6.12 20.42
CA LYS A 107 12.65 6.81 19.82
C LYS A 107 12.25 8.13 19.15
N ALA A 108 11.16 8.14 18.37
CA ALA A 108 10.65 9.36 17.74
C ALA A 108 10.21 10.42 18.77
N LEU A 109 9.54 10.00 19.86
CA LEU A 109 9.14 10.91 20.94
C LEU A 109 10.35 11.47 21.72
N THR A 110 11.45 10.73 21.82
CA THR A 110 12.69 11.24 22.42
C THR A 110 13.46 12.20 21.49
N GLU A 111 13.35 12.06 20.17
CA GLU A 111 14.03 12.94 19.20
C GLU A 111 13.31 14.31 19.06
N GLU A 112 11.98 14.36 19.13
CA GLU A 112 11.24 15.64 19.18
C GLU A 112 11.54 16.47 20.44
N ALA A 113 11.80 15.82 21.58
CA ALA A 113 12.15 16.52 22.82
C ALA A 113 13.52 17.22 22.78
N VAL A 114 14.43 16.77 21.91
CA VAL A 114 15.78 17.36 21.78
C VAL A 114 15.80 18.61 20.90
N SER A 115 14.80 18.82 20.03
CA SER A 115 14.75 20.00 19.14
C SER A 115 14.17 21.26 19.81
N VAL A 116 13.58 21.16 21.00
CA VAL A 116 13.13 22.29 21.84
C VAL A 116 14.12 22.54 22.97
N THR A 117 15.41 22.58 22.64
CA THR A 117 16.44 23.19 23.50
C THR A 117 17.52 23.75 22.59
N VAL A 118 17.19 24.83 21.89
CA VAL A 118 18.17 25.77 21.31
C VAL A 118 17.76 27.19 21.66
#